data_AF-A0A1J4WUB8-F1
#
_entry.id   AF-A0A1J4WUB8-F1
#
_cell.length_a   1.000
_cell.length_b   1.000
_cell.length_c   1.000
_cell.angle_alpha   90.00
_cell.angle_beta   90.00
_cell.angle_gamma   90.00
#
_symmetry.space_group_name_H-M   'P 1'
#
loop_
_entity.id
_entity.type
_entity.pdbx_description
1 polymer ?
#
loop_
_entity_poly.entity_id
_entity_poly.type
_entity_poly.pdbx_seq_one_letter_code
_entity_poly.pdbx_strand_id
1 'polypeptide(L)'
;MPRGYPSLTNEQKREIISRIKEKGERVADLAKEYGINPKNIYGFLSKAGQNSETLLGLARLKREKNALLQIVGQLLVDQRLGKKIQHRYGC
;
A
#
# COMPACT_ATOMS: atom_id res chain seq x y z
N MET A 1 -7.14 24.27 29.96
CA MET A 1 -7.51 23.10 29.15
C MET A 1 -6.58 23.02 27.95
N PRO A 2 -6.00 21.85 27.63
CA PRO A 2 -5.23 21.70 26.39
C PRO A 2 -6.15 22.01 25.20
N ARG A 3 -5.69 22.89 24.29
CA ARG A 3 -6.43 23.26 23.08
C ARG A 3 -6.07 22.26 21.98
N GLY A 4 -6.97 21.32 21.67
CA GLY A 4 -6.80 20.40 20.56
C GLY A 4 -7.46 19.04 20.77
N TYR A 5 -7.71 18.32 19.68
CA TYR A 5 -8.15 16.93 19.71
C TYR A 5 -6.94 16.00 19.95
N PRO A 6 -7.11 14.86 20.65
CA PRO A 6 -6.04 13.91 20.87
C PRO A 6 -5.56 13.30 19.55
N SER A 7 -4.25 13.06 19.46
CA SER A 7 -3.66 12.29 18.36
C SER A 7 -3.93 10.81 18.58
N LEU A 8 -4.64 10.17 17.66
CA LEU A 8 -4.94 8.74 17.73
C LEU A 8 -3.79 7.90 17.16
N THR A 9 -3.52 6.76 17.78
CA THR A 9 -2.61 5.74 17.26
C THR A 9 -3.17 5.12 15.98
N ASN A 10 -2.32 4.43 15.22
CA ASN A 10 -2.77 3.73 14.01
C ASN A 10 -3.72 2.56 14.34
N GLU A 11 -3.55 1.94 15.49
CA GLU A 11 -4.43 0.85 15.98
C GLU A 11 -5.82 1.38 16.29
N GLN A 12 -5.93 2.49 17.03
CA GLN A 12 -7.21 3.15 17.33
C GLN A 12 -7.94 3.56 16.04
N LYS A 13 -7.23 4.09 15.04
CA LYS A 13 -7.83 4.43 13.74
C LYS A 13 -8.40 3.20 13.03
N ARG A 14 -7.68 2.07 13.05
CA ARG A 14 -8.14 0.80 12.46
C ARG A 14 -9.37 0.27 13.18
N GLU A 15 -9.36 0.32 14.51
CA GLU A 15 -10.50 -0.09 15.33
C GLU A 15 -11.75 0.74 15.02
N ILE A 16 -11.64 2.07 14.98
CA ILE A 16 -12.74 2.97 14.61
C ILE A 16 -13.31 2.59 13.23
N ILE A 17 -12.45 2.34 12.23
CA ILE A 17 -12.89 1.94 10.89
C ILE A 17 -13.62 0.59 10.92
N SER A 18 -13.10 -0.39 11.66
CA SER A 18 -13.70 -1.73 11.81
C SER A 18 -15.05 -1.65 12.50
N ARG A 19 -15.18 -0.93 13.63
CA ARG A 19 -16.46 -0.73 14.33
C ARG A 19 -17.52 -0.07 13.44
N ILE A 20 -17.14 0.88 12.60
CA ILE A 20 -18.07 1.52 11.65
C ILE A 20 -18.50 0.53 10.55
N LYS A 21 -17.55 -0.20 9.96
CA LYS A 21 -17.82 -1.07 8.80
C LYS A 21 -18.50 -2.38 9.18
N GLU A 22 -18.11 -2.98 10.30
CA GLU A 22 -18.52 -4.33 10.71
C GLU A 22 -19.69 -4.30 11.68
N LYS A 23 -19.68 -3.35 12.64
CA LYS A 23 -20.72 -3.24 13.68
C LYS A 23 -21.78 -2.17 13.37
N GLY A 24 -21.56 -1.34 12.35
CA GLY A 24 -22.50 -0.29 11.94
C GLY A 24 -22.62 0.87 12.93
N GLU A 25 -21.60 1.07 13.78
CA GLU A 25 -21.64 2.13 14.80
C GLU A 25 -21.61 3.53 14.17
N ARG A 26 -22.31 4.48 14.81
CA ARG A 26 -22.42 5.85 14.31
C ARG A 26 -21.14 6.64 14.56
N VAL A 27 -20.69 7.36 13.54
CA VAL A 27 -19.52 8.26 13.59
C VAL A 27 -19.62 9.27 14.74
N ALA A 28 -20.81 9.78 15.04
CA ALA A 28 -21.02 10.76 16.10
C ALA A 28 -20.74 10.19 17.50
N ASP A 29 -21.06 8.92 17.73
CA ASP A 29 -20.88 8.27 19.04
C ASP A 29 -19.41 7.93 19.25
N LEU A 30 -18.75 7.36 18.22
CA LEU A 30 -17.31 7.11 18.23
C LEU A 30 -16.49 8.40 18.34
N ALA A 31 -16.93 9.50 17.72
CA ALA A 31 -16.26 10.79 17.85
C ALA A 31 -16.24 11.29 19.31
N LYS A 32 -17.34 11.07 20.04
CA LYS A 32 -17.43 11.42 21.47
C LYS A 32 -16.59 10.47 22.32
N GLU A 33 -16.67 9.17 22.06
CA GLU A 33 -15.93 8.13 22.79
C GLU A 33 -14.41 8.35 22.73
N TYR A 34 -13.89 8.60 21.54
CA TYR A 34 -12.46 8.85 21.32
C TYR A 34 -12.07 10.33 21.47
N GLY A 35 -13.04 11.20 21.78
CA GLY A 35 -12.83 12.64 21.99
C GLY A 35 -12.25 13.37 20.77
N ILE A 36 -12.64 13.01 19.55
CA ILE A 36 -12.14 13.60 18.30
C ILE A 36 -13.24 14.31 17.50
N ASN A 37 -12.86 15.15 16.54
CA ASN A 37 -13.82 15.73 15.60
C ASN A 37 -14.37 14.64 14.65
N PRO A 38 -15.70 14.57 14.42
CA PRO A 38 -16.29 13.66 13.44
C PRO A 38 -15.65 13.76 12.04
N LYS A 39 -15.20 14.95 11.63
CA LYS A 39 -14.49 15.18 10.36
C LYS A 39 -13.22 14.33 10.24
N ASN A 40 -12.52 14.07 11.34
CA ASN A 40 -11.33 13.23 11.34
C ASN A 40 -11.68 11.77 11.00
N ILE A 41 -12.81 11.26 11.53
CA ILE A 41 -13.30 9.91 11.24
C ILE A 41 -13.66 9.75 9.76
N TYR A 42 -14.38 10.72 9.18
CA TYR A 42 -14.66 10.71 7.74
C TYR A 42 -13.37 10.73 6.90
N GLY A 43 -12.34 11.44 7.36
CA GLY A 43 -11.00 11.40 6.76
C GLY A 43 -10.35 10.02 6.83
N PHE A 44 -10.50 9.28 7.93
CA PHE A 44 -9.98 7.92 8.08
C PHE A 44 -10.71 6.95 7.14
N LEU A 45 -12.04 7.04 7.06
CA LEU A 45 -12.86 6.20 6.17
C LEU A 45 -12.52 6.41 4.70
N SER A 46 -12.36 7.67 4.28
CA SER A 46 -11.95 8.03 2.91
C SER A 46 -10.59 7.42 2.55
N LYS A 47 -9.58 7.57 3.42
CA LYS A 47 -8.25 6.97 3.22
C LYS A 47 -8.28 5.44 3.24
N ALA A 48 -9.09 4.85 4.10
CA ALA A 48 -9.22 3.40 4.19
C ALA A 48 -9.83 2.78 2.93
N GLY A 49 -10.73 3.49 2.24
CA GLY A 49 -11.26 3.06 0.93
C GLY A 49 -10.16 2.98 -0.13
N GLN A 50 -9.33 4.02 -0.23
CA GLN A 50 -8.26 4.08 -1.23
C GLN A 50 -7.11 3.10 -0.99
N ASN A 51 -6.87 2.70 0.27
CA ASN A 51 -5.80 1.76 0.62
C ASN A 51 -6.05 0.32 0.13
N SER A 52 -7.31 -0.07 -0.06
CA SER A 52 -7.65 -1.43 -0.51
C SER A 52 -7.28 -1.68 -1.98
N GLU A 53 -7.54 -0.69 -2.84
CA GLU A 53 -7.24 -0.72 -4.27
C GLU A 53 -5.72 -0.58 -4.53
N THR A 54 -5.03 0.23 -3.72
CA THR A 54 -3.58 0.39 -3.79
C THR A 54 -2.82 -0.87 -3.39
N LEU A 55 -3.29 -1.68 -2.43
CA LEU A 55 -2.57 -2.90 -2.04
C LEU A 55 -2.52 -3.95 -3.17
N LEU A 56 -3.65 -4.13 -3.87
CA LEU A 56 -3.75 -5.03 -5.01
C LEU A 56 -2.94 -4.51 -6.21
N GLY A 57 -3.01 -3.19 -6.45
CA GLY A 57 -2.20 -2.51 -7.46
C GLY A 57 -0.70 -2.65 -7.19
N LEU A 58 -0.25 -2.47 -5.95
CA LEU A 58 1.14 -2.65 -5.53
C LEU A 58 1.62 -4.10 -5.72
N ALA A 59 0.78 -5.09 -5.39
CA ALA A 59 1.10 -6.49 -5.59
C ALA A 59 1.27 -6.82 -7.09
N ARG A 60 0.38 -6.30 -7.94
CA ARG A 60 0.47 -6.44 -9.40
C ARG A 60 1.74 -5.77 -9.95
N LEU A 61 2.00 -4.52 -9.55
CA LEU A 61 3.18 -3.76 -9.96
C LEU A 61 4.49 -4.47 -9.59
N LYS A 62 4.54 -5.09 -8.40
CA LYS A 62 5.70 -5.88 -7.95
C LYS A 62 5.93 -7.11 -8.83
N ARG A 63 4.87 -7.81 -9.26
CA ARG A 63 4.96 -8.95 -10.18
C ARG A 63 5.46 -8.50 -11.56
N GLU A 64 4.91 -7.43 -12.10
CA GLU A 64 5.31 -6.86 -13.39
C GLU A 64 6.78 -6.43 -13.39
N LYS A 65 7.24 -5.75 -12.34
CA LYS A 65 8.67 -5.42 -12.15
C LYS A 65 9.55 -6.66 -12.14
N ASN A 66 9.18 -7.69 -11.39
CA ASN A 66 9.97 -8.91 -11.27
C ASN A 66 10.08 -9.65 -12.61
N ALA A 67 8.98 -9.76 -13.35
CA ALA A 67 8.96 -10.37 -14.68
C ALA A 67 9.88 -9.60 -15.65
N LEU A 68 9.82 -8.27 -15.62
CA LEU A 68 10.70 -7.44 -16.45
C LEU A 68 12.18 -7.65 -16.13
N LEU A 69 12.54 -7.68 -14.85
CA LEU A 69 13.93 -7.93 -14.41
C LEU A 69 14.43 -9.31 -14.86
N GLN A 70 13.58 -10.34 -14.84
CA GLN A 70 13.94 -11.67 -15.33
C GLN A 70 14.22 -11.67 -16.83
N ILE A 71 13.34 -11.04 -17.63
CA ILE A 71 13.52 -10.95 -19.09
C ILE A 71 14.82 -10.21 -19.42
N VAL A 72 15.05 -9.05 -18.79
CA VAL A 72 16.28 -8.26 -19.00
C VAL A 72 17.52 -9.06 -18.59
N GLY A 73 17.45 -9.77 -17.47
CA GLY A 73 18.53 -10.65 -17.01
C GLY A 73 18.89 -11.73 -18.04
N GLN A 74 17.88 -12.43 -18.57
CA GLN A 74 18.09 -13.47 -19.58
C GLN A 74 18.71 -12.91 -20.85
N LEU A 75 18.20 -11.79 -21.37
CA LEU A 75 18.72 -11.13 -22.56
C LEU A 75 20.20 -10.72 -22.40
N LEU A 76 20.59 -10.24 -21.22
CA LEU A 76 21.98 -9.88 -20.94
C LEU A 76 22.89 -11.11 -20.89
N VAL A 77 22.42 -12.22 -20.34
CA VAL A 77 23.16 -13.49 -20.32
C VAL A 77 23.38 -13.98 -21.76
N ASP A 78 22.31 -14.02 -22.57
CA ASP A 78 22.37 -14.47 -23.95
C ASP A 78 23.31 -13.60 -24.79
N GLN A 79 23.29 -12.27 -24.60
CA GLN A 79 24.21 -11.35 -25.27
C GLN A 79 25.67 -11.62 -24.90
N ARG A 80 25.97 -11.85 -23.61
CA ARG A 80 27.34 -12.15 -23.15
C ARG A 80 27.84 -13.47 -23.71
N LEU A 81 26.99 -14.50 -23.75
CA LEU A 81 27.31 -15.80 -24.32
C LEU A 81 27.58 -15.68 -25.84
N GLY A 82 26.73 -14.94 -26.57
CA GLY A 82 26.93 -14.67 -27.99
C GLY A 82 28.28 -14.01 -28.29
N LYS A 83 28.66 -12.97 -27.51
CA LYS A 83 29.98 -12.33 -27.62
C LYS A 83 31.14 -13.29 -27.33
N LYS A 84 31.01 -14.16 -26.32
CA LYS A 84 32.05 -15.16 -25.98
C LYS A 84 32.21 -16.24 -27.05
N ILE A 85 31.13 -16.60 -27.75
CA ILE A 85 31.18 -17.54 -28.88
C ILE A 85 31.86 -16.88 -30.08
N GLN A 86 31.45 -15.66 -30.45
CA GLN A 86 32.09 -14.90 -31.52
C GLN A 86 33.59 -14.69 -31.29
N HIS A 87 34.01 -14.39 -30.06
CA HIS A 87 35.44 -14.25 -29.73
C HIS A 87 36.23 -15.57 -29.83
N ARG A 88 35.57 -16.73 -29.63
CA ARG A 88 36.23 -18.06 -29.70
C ARG A 88 36.36 -18.61 -31.12
N TYR A 89 35.54 -18.16 -32.05
CA TYR A 89 35.45 -18.69 -33.42
C TYR A 89 35.66 -17.62 -34.52
N GLY A 90 35.93 -16.37 -34.15
CA GLY A 90 36.39 -15.34 -35.08
C GLY A 90 37.88 -15.47 -35.30
N CYS A 91 38.30 -15.59 -36.58
CA CYS A 91 39.69 -15.53 -37.01
C CYS A 91 40.39 -14.24 -36.56
#